data_AF-A0A949VBS8-F1
#
_entry.id   AF-A0A949VBS8-F1
#
_cell.length_a   1.000
_cell.length_b   1.000
_cell.length_c   1.000
_cell.angle_alpha   90.00
_cell.angle_beta   90.00
_cell.angle_gamma   90.00
#
_symmetry.space_group_name_H-M   'P 1'
#
loop_
_entity.id
_entity.type
_entity.pdbx_description
1 polymer ?
#
loop_
_entity_poly.entity_id
_entity_poly.type
_entity_poly.pdbx_seq_one_letter_code
_entity_poly.pdbx_strand_id
1 'polypeptide(L)'
;MTNIRLVYLYRDASNYKQHGEVILSNESQLTVEEIDKQVRAMLSDGLFFIARQVQLEERFFAVMNEDDHPWHEFVQVEATTDPTFDPIPETKRDITQFMKELEQAHHSGWDETQVREDLVRQIEKEREALKRWLDGKEGGTP
;
A
#
# COMPACT_ATOMS: atom_id res chain seq x y z
N MET A 1 19.16 7.43 19.67
CA MET A 1 17.90 7.69 18.95
C MET A 1 17.38 6.36 18.47
N THR A 2 16.09 6.13 18.63
CA THR A 2 15.44 4.88 18.23
C THR A 2 14.76 5.12 16.90
N ASN A 3 15.00 4.25 15.93
CA ASN A 3 14.33 4.30 14.63
C ASN A 3 12.94 3.64 14.75
N ILE A 4 12.11 3.84 13.73
CA ILE A 4 10.78 3.25 13.67
C ILE A 4 10.78 2.23 12.54
N ARG A 5 10.46 0.98 12.87
CA ARG A 5 10.17 -0.05 11.88
C ARG A 5 8.68 -0.05 11.61
N LEU A 6 8.31 0.06 10.34
CA LEU A 6 6.95 -0.15 9.86
C LEU A 6 6.92 -1.46 9.08
N VAL A 7 6.01 -2.35 9.48
CA VAL A 7 5.82 -3.66 8.86
C VAL A 7 4.48 -3.65 8.13
N TYR A 8 4.51 -4.14 6.90
CA TYR A 8 3.34 -4.26 6.04
C TYR A 8 3.40 -5.56 5.25
N LEU A 9 2.30 -5.91 4.58
CA LEU A 9 2.27 -7.05 3.69
C LEU A 9 1.40 -6.78 2.47
N TYR A 10 1.70 -7.52 1.41
CA TYR A 10 0.76 -7.78 0.34
C TYR A 10 0.09 -9.13 0.60
N ARG A 11 -1.23 -9.21 0.40
CA ARG A 11 -2.02 -10.44 0.45
C ARG A 11 -2.89 -10.50 -0.79
N ASP A 12 -2.86 -11.60 -1.54
CA ASP A 12 -3.78 -11.81 -2.67
C ASP A 12 -5.14 -12.38 -2.20
N ALA A 13 -6.11 -12.48 -3.10
CA ALA A 13 -7.43 -13.05 -2.80
C ALA A 13 -7.37 -14.54 -2.39
N SER A 14 -6.30 -15.26 -2.78
CA SER A 14 -5.99 -16.63 -2.38
C SER A 14 -5.24 -16.76 -1.04
N ASN A 15 -5.05 -15.64 -0.32
CA ASN A 15 -4.43 -15.54 1.00
C ASN A 15 -2.91 -15.84 1.06
N TYR A 16 -2.21 -15.89 -0.07
CA TYR A 16 -0.74 -15.88 -0.12
C TYR A 16 -0.21 -14.50 0.29
N LYS A 17 0.95 -14.46 0.95
CA LYS A 17 1.48 -13.24 1.58
C LYS A 17 2.92 -12.96 1.17
N GLN A 18 3.22 -11.69 0.99
CA GLN A 18 4.58 -11.15 0.87
C GLN A 18 4.76 -10.03 1.87
N HIS A 19 5.71 -10.20 2.79
CA HIS A 19 5.98 -9.21 3.84
C HIS A 19 6.95 -8.15 3.35
N GLY A 20 6.75 -6.90 3.75
CA GLY A 20 7.65 -5.78 3.54
C GLY A 20 7.91 -5.05 4.85
N GLU A 21 9.04 -4.35 4.91
CA GLU A 21 9.38 -3.49 6.02
C GLU A 21 10.13 -2.25 5.55
N VAL A 22 10.05 -1.20 6.35
CA VAL A 22 10.86 0.01 6.23
C VAL A 22 11.28 0.44 7.63
N ILE A 23 12.52 0.92 7.78
CA ILE A 23 13.08 1.43 9.03
C ILE A 23 13.44 2.90 8.81
N LEU A 24 12.67 3.79 9.41
CA LEU A 24 12.78 5.25 9.26
C LEU A 24 13.40 5.88 10.50
N SER A 25 14.16 6.96 10.33
CA SER A 25 14.64 7.73 11.47
C SER A 25 13.48 8.43 12.18
N ASN A 26 13.61 8.61 13.50
CA ASN A 26 12.62 9.30 14.33
C ASN A 26 13.23 10.53 15.01
N GLU A 27 13.60 11.52 14.20
CA GLU A 27 14.22 12.76 14.67
C GLU A 27 13.26 13.58 15.53
N SER A 28 11.96 13.47 15.24
CA SER A 28 10.88 14.13 15.96
C SER A 28 10.54 13.47 17.30
N GLN A 29 11.15 12.32 17.63
CA GLN A 29 10.96 11.58 18.89
C GLN A 29 9.49 11.24 19.19
N LEU A 30 8.71 10.95 18.15
CA LEU A 30 7.33 10.52 18.30
C LEU A 30 7.26 9.14 18.97
N THR A 31 6.24 8.93 19.79
CA THR A 31 5.98 7.63 20.39
C THR A 31 5.43 6.65 19.35
N VAL A 32 5.63 5.35 19.59
CA VAL A 32 5.10 4.30 18.69
C VAL A 32 3.58 4.39 18.63
N GLU A 33 2.93 4.68 19.75
CA GLU A 33 1.48 4.81 19.87
C GLU A 33 0.94 6.00 19.06
N GLU A 34 1.62 7.14 19.07
CA GLU A 34 1.26 8.31 18.27
C GLU A 34 1.41 8.03 16.77
N ILE A 35 2.46 7.31 16.38
CA ILE A 35 2.70 6.93 14.99
C ILE A 35 1.64 5.93 14.53
N ASP A 36 1.40 4.85 15.28
CA ASP A 36 0.40 3.83 14.94
C ASP A 36 -0.99 4.46 14.76
N LYS A 37 -1.40 5.31 15.70
CA LYS A 37 -2.68 6.01 15.63
C LYS A 37 -2.79 6.90 14.39
N GLN A 38 -1.76 7.67 14.08
CA GLN A 38 -1.77 8.58 12.93
C GLN A 38 -1.76 7.81 11.62
N VAL A 39 -0.89 6.80 11.49
CA VAL A 39 -0.84 5.92 10.31
C VAL A 39 -2.21 5.34 10.06
N ARG A 40 -2.82 4.66 11.04
CA ARG A 40 -4.15 4.06 10.90
C ARG A 40 -5.23 5.08 10.53
N ALA A 41 -5.18 6.30 11.05
CA ALA A 41 -6.17 7.33 10.70
C ALA A 41 -6.12 7.73 9.22
N MET A 42 -4.99 7.54 8.54
CA MET A 42 -4.79 7.88 7.13
C MET A 42 -4.96 6.68 6.18
N LEU A 43 -5.02 5.45 6.69
CA LEU A 43 -5.26 4.26 5.87
C LEU A 43 -6.73 4.11 5.50
N SER A 44 -6.99 3.49 4.34
CA SER A 44 -8.33 3.03 3.97
C SER A 44 -8.79 1.97 4.97
N ASP A 45 -9.98 2.16 5.55
CA ASP A 45 -10.53 1.34 6.64
C ASP A 45 -9.57 1.10 7.82
N GLY A 46 -8.58 1.99 8.02
CA GLY A 46 -7.59 1.88 9.07
C GLY A 46 -6.55 0.76 8.89
N LEU A 47 -6.52 0.11 7.72
CA LEU A 47 -5.67 -1.05 7.44
C LEU A 47 -5.01 -1.05 6.07
N PHE A 48 -5.69 -0.53 5.04
CA PHE A 48 -5.28 -0.70 3.66
C PHE A 48 -4.68 0.57 3.06
N PHE A 49 -3.68 0.40 2.19
CA PHE A 49 -3.03 1.48 1.44
C PHE A 49 -2.47 0.96 0.12
N ILE A 50 -2.01 1.87 -0.75
CA ILE A 50 -1.32 1.50 -1.99
C ILE A 50 0.17 1.88 -1.84
N ALA A 51 1.05 0.88 -1.74
CA ALA A 51 2.46 1.09 -1.39
C ALA A 51 3.17 2.11 -2.30
N ARG A 52 2.89 2.07 -3.60
CA ARG A 52 3.49 2.99 -4.58
C ARG A 52 3.21 4.46 -4.28
N GLN A 53 2.01 4.78 -3.82
CA GLN A 53 1.58 6.17 -3.55
C GLN A 53 2.26 6.77 -2.32
N VAL A 54 2.83 5.93 -1.46
CA VAL A 54 3.60 6.33 -0.26
C VAL A 54 5.07 5.96 -0.38
N GLN A 55 5.56 5.75 -1.60
CA GLN A 55 6.95 5.40 -1.91
C GLN A 55 7.45 4.18 -1.10
N LEU A 56 6.62 3.15 -0.95
CA LEU A 56 6.99 1.85 -0.39
C LEU A 56 7.06 0.80 -1.49
N GLU A 57 7.79 -0.28 -1.23
CA GLU A 57 7.99 -1.34 -2.20
C GLU A 57 6.67 -2.06 -2.45
N GLU A 58 6.27 -2.16 -3.72
CA GLU A 58 5.14 -2.97 -4.12
C GLU A 58 5.52 -4.46 -3.98
N ARG A 59 5.22 -5.06 -2.82
CA ARG A 59 5.53 -6.46 -2.47
C ARG A 59 4.71 -7.51 -3.25
N PHE A 60 4.31 -7.21 -4.48
CA PHE A 60 3.59 -8.13 -5.36
C PHE A 60 4.43 -9.36 -5.71
N PHE A 61 3.76 -10.46 -6.05
CA PHE A 61 4.43 -11.63 -6.60
C PHE A 61 5.09 -11.33 -7.95
N ALA A 62 6.02 -12.18 -8.37
CA ALA A 62 6.69 -12.03 -9.66
C ALA A 62 5.75 -12.29 -10.86
N VAL A 63 4.70 -13.08 -10.64
CA VAL A 63 3.69 -13.42 -11.65
C VAL A 63 2.35 -12.94 -11.14
N MET A 64 1.70 -12.07 -11.92
CA MET A 64 0.35 -11.57 -11.64
C MET A 64 -0.72 -12.52 -12.17
N ASN A 65 -1.83 -12.60 -11.44
CA ASN A 65 -3.00 -13.39 -11.73
C ASN A 65 -4.27 -12.70 -11.21
N GLU A 66 -5.45 -13.29 -11.48
CA GLU A 66 -6.78 -12.73 -11.15
C GLU A 66 -7.05 -12.46 -9.66
N ASP A 67 -6.26 -13.06 -8.76
CA ASP A 67 -6.36 -12.82 -7.32
C ASP A 67 -5.59 -11.57 -6.87
N ASP A 68 -4.79 -10.97 -7.76
CA ASP A 68 -3.96 -9.83 -7.42
C ASP A 68 -4.72 -8.49 -7.43
N HIS A 69 -4.40 -7.63 -6.46
CA HIS A 69 -5.07 -6.34 -6.27
C HIS A 69 -4.08 -5.26 -5.80
N PRO A 70 -4.41 -3.97 -5.92
CA PRO A 70 -3.44 -2.90 -5.63
C PRO A 70 -3.14 -2.67 -4.14
N TRP A 71 -3.94 -3.25 -3.24
CA TRP A 71 -3.91 -2.95 -1.82
C TRP A 71 -2.83 -3.72 -1.05
N HIS A 72 -2.13 -3.00 -0.18
CA HIS A 72 -1.25 -3.49 0.87
C HIS A 72 -1.89 -3.29 2.23
N GLU A 73 -1.46 -4.09 3.19
CA GLU A 73 -1.98 -4.11 4.55
C GLU A 73 -0.92 -3.66 5.54
N PHE A 74 -1.31 -2.71 6.37
CA PHE A 74 -0.53 -2.31 7.51
C PHE A 74 -0.60 -3.38 8.61
N VAL A 75 0.56 -3.79 9.11
CA VAL A 75 0.65 -4.77 10.19
C VAL A 75 0.87 -4.06 11.51
N GLN A 76 2.00 -3.35 11.64
CA GLN A 76 2.39 -2.67 12.87
C GLN A 76 3.51 -1.65 12.65
N VAL A 77 3.69 -0.77 13.65
CA VAL A 77 4.93 -0.02 13.86
C VAL A 77 5.56 -0.40 15.19
N GLU A 78 6.89 -0.37 15.24
CA GLU A 78 7.65 -0.61 16.47
C GLU A 78 8.92 0.23 16.53
N ALA A 79 9.40 0.47 17.75
CA ALA A 79 10.68 1.14 17.96
C ALA A 79 11.83 0.13 17.79
N THR A 80 12.87 0.48 17.04
CA THR A 80 14.04 -0.39 16.80
C THR A 80 15.37 0.37 16.89
N THR A 81 16.44 -0.35 17.19
CA THR A 81 17.82 0.15 17.14
C THR A 81 18.54 -0.18 15.83
N ASP A 82 17.86 -0.88 14.92
CA ASP A 82 18.41 -1.26 13.62
C ASP A 82 18.70 -0.05 12.74
N PRO A 83 19.66 -0.14 11.81
CA PRO A 83 19.92 0.94 10.86
C PRO A 83 18.70 1.24 10.00
N THR A 84 18.59 2.50 9.56
CA THR A 84 17.55 2.91 8.61
C THR A 84 17.60 2.07 7.34
N PHE A 85 16.44 1.64 6.87
CA PHE A 85 16.25 0.81 5.68
C PHE A 85 15.03 1.32 4.92
N ASP A 86 15.25 1.95 3.78
CA ASP A 86 14.17 2.46 2.94
C ASP A 86 14.57 2.29 1.47
N PRO A 87 14.14 1.19 0.83
CA PRO A 87 14.73 0.76 -0.43
C PRO A 87 14.21 1.50 -1.66
N ILE A 88 13.14 2.29 -1.53
CA ILE A 88 12.45 2.90 -2.67
C ILE A 88 12.91 4.33 -2.96
N PRO A 89 12.77 5.30 -2.03
CA PRO A 89 13.30 6.63 -2.29
C PRO A 89 14.83 6.61 -2.23
N GLU A 90 15.47 7.17 -3.26
CA GLU A 90 16.93 7.35 -3.27
C GLU A 90 17.40 8.30 -2.15
N THR A 91 16.53 9.23 -1.76
CA THR A 91 16.80 10.19 -0.69
C THR A 91 16.29 9.63 0.64
N LYS A 92 17.13 9.70 1.67
CA LYS A 92 16.72 9.33 3.02
C LYS A 92 15.57 10.21 3.51
N ARG A 93 14.53 9.58 4.04
CA ARG A 93 13.41 10.25 4.72
C ARG A 93 13.26 9.73 6.16
N ASP A 94 12.63 10.53 7.00
CA ASP A 94 12.29 10.19 8.38
C ASP A 94 10.80 9.82 8.49
N ILE A 95 10.36 9.41 9.69
CA ILE A 95 8.97 9.04 9.94
C ILE A 95 8.00 10.20 9.69
N THR A 96 8.41 11.44 9.95
CA THR A 96 7.58 12.63 9.76
C THR A 96 7.35 12.91 8.28
N GLN A 97 8.37 12.75 7.45
CA GLN A 97 8.26 12.86 6.00
C GLN A 97 7.39 11.75 5.42
N PHE A 98 7.55 10.50 5.88
CA PHE A 98 6.66 9.41 5.49
C PHE A 98 5.20 9.69 5.83
N MET A 99 4.91 10.22 7.03
CA MET A 99 3.53 10.57 7.41
C MET A 99 2.92 11.65 6.51
N LYS A 100 3.71 12.61 6.01
CA LYS A 100 3.22 13.61 5.04
C LYS A 100 2.85 12.99 3.69
N GLU A 101 3.65 12.03 3.23
CA GLU A 101 3.36 11.29 2.00
C GLU A 101 2.10 10.44 2.15
N LEU A 102 1.94 9.81 3.33
CA LEU A 102 0.74 9.06 3.70
C LEU A 102 -0.50 9.98 3.75
N GLU A 103 -0.39 11.15 4.36
CA GLU A 103 -1.44 12.16 4.42
C GLU A 103 -1.83 12.65 3.02
N GLN A 104 -0.85 12.88 2.14
CA GLN A 104 -1.10 13.29 0.76
C GLN A 104 -1.84 12.20 -0.03
N ALA A 105 -1.43 10.94 0.10
CA ALA A 105 -2.10 9.80 -0.54
C ALA A 105 -3.53 9.63 -0.03
N HIS A 106 -3.74 9.76 1.28
CA HIS A 106 -5.06 9.74 1.91
C HIS A 106 -5.99 10.81 1.32
N HIS A 107 -5.55 12.06 1.27
CA HIS A 107 -6.34 13.16 0.71
C HIS A 107 -6.61 13.03 -0.80
N SER A 108 -5.74 12.31 -1.51
CA SER A 108 -5.89 12.04 -2.95
C SER A 108 -6.86 10.88 -3.23
N GLY A 109 -7.25 10.11 -2.20
CA GLY A 109 -8.31 9.10 -2.29
C GLY A 109 -7.87 7.76 -2.87
N TRP A 110 -6.61 7.35 -2.68
CA TRP A 110 -6.06 6.03 -3.07
C TRP A 110 -6.41 5.59 -4.51
N ASP A 111 -5.57 5.94 -5.49
CA ASP A 111 -5.78 5.56 -6.89
C ASP A 111 -5.33 4.11 -7.20
N GLU A 112 -6.29 3.19 -7.33
CA GLU A 112 -6.06 1.78 -7.69
C GLU A 112 -5.33 1.54 -9.01
N THR A 113 -5.25 2.56 -9.89
CA THR A 113 -4.56 2.48 -11.17
C THR A 113 -3.12 3.00 -11.10
N GLN A 114 -2.71 3.62 -10.00
CA GLN A 114 -1.33 4.07 -9.78
C GLN A 114 -0.52 2.98 -9.06
N VAL A 115 -0.31 1.88 -9.76
CA VAL A 115 0.46 0.70 -9.34
C VAL A 115 1.35 0.21 -10.48
N ARG A 116 2.04 -0.91 -10.29
CA ARG A 116 2.80 -1.60 -11.34
C ARG A 116 1.97 -1.80 -12.63
N GLU A 117 2.59 -1.56 -13.79
CA GLU A 117 1.88 -1.50 -15.09
C GLU A 117 1.17 -2.81 -15.48
N ASP A 118 1.72 -3.97 -15.11
CA ASP A 118 1.11 -5.27 -15.36
C ASP A 118 -0.22 -5.44 -14.63
N LEU A 119 -0.30 -4.99 -13.37
CA LEU A 119 -1.53 -4.99 -12.58
C LEU A 119 -2.57 -4.03 -13.17
N VAL A 120 -2.16 -2.83 -13.63
CA VAL A 120 -3.07 -1.88 -14.30
C VAL A 120 -3.73 -2.51 -15.53
N ARG A 121 -2.92 -3.16 -16.39
CA ARG A 121 -3.44 -3.83 -17.61
C ARG A 121 -4.43 -4.94 -17.28
N GLN A 122 -4.24 -5.64 -16.17
CA GLN A 122 -5.15 -6.69 -15.72
C GLN A 122 -6.48 -6.10 -15.24
N ILE A 123 -6.43 -5.07 -14.38
CA ILE A 123 -7.61 -4.36 -13.87
C ILE A 123 -8.45 -3.81 -15.03
N GLU A 124 -7.81 -3.23 -16.04
CA GLU A 124 -8.48 -2.73 -17.24
C GLU A 124 -9.18 -3.85 -18.02
N LYS A 125 -8.50 -4.98 -18.22
CA LYS A 125 -9.05 -6.15 -18.92
C LYS A 125 -10.28 -6.73 -18.19
N GLU A 126 -10.22 -6.82 -16.87
CA GLU A 126 -11.34 -7.29 -16.04
C GLU A 126 -12.52 -6.31 -16.09
N ARG A 127 -12.26 -5.00 -16.00
CA ARG A 127 -13.29 -3.96 -16.14
C ARG A 127 -13.98 -4.01 -17.51
N GLU A 128 -13.22 -4.19 -18.59
CA GLU A 128 -13.77 -4.36 -19.94
C GLU A 128 -14.62 -5.63 -20.07
N ALA A 129 -14.15 -6.76 -19.52
CA ALA A 129 -14.87 -8.01 -19.54
C ALA A 129 -16.20 -7.91 -18.78
N LEU A 130 -16.19 -7.28 -17.59
CA LEU A 130 -17.38 -7.03 -16.79
C LEU A 130 -18.37 -6.13 -17.53
N LYS A 131 -17.88 -5.04 -18.14
CA LYS A 131 -18.72 -4.13 -18.94
C LYS A 131 -19.42 -4.87 -20.09
N ARG A 132 -18.67 -5.66 -20.87
CA ARG A 132 -19.24 -6.46 -21.97
C ARG A 132 -20.30 -7.45 -21.48
N TRP A 133 -20.08 -8.05 -20.31
CA TRP A 133 -21.04 -8.97 -19.70
C TRP A 133 -22.32 -8.26 -19.23
N LEU A 134 -22.21 -7.06 -18.65
CA LEU A 134 -23.35 -6.23 -18.26
C LEU A 134 -24.16 -5.78 -19.48
N ASP A 135 -23.50 -5.25 -20.50
CA ASP A 135 -24.13 -4.80 -21.76
C ASP A 135 -24.86 -5.97 -22.47
N GLY A 136 -24.27 -7.17 -22.43
CA GLY A 136 -24.88 -8.39 -22.98
C GLY A 136 -26.11 -8.89 -22.20
N LYS A 137 -26.22 -8.56 -20.90
CA LYS A 137 -27.40 -8.89 -20.08
C LYS A 137 -28.55 -7.92 -20.30
N GLU A 138 -28.28 -6.64 -20.51
CA GLU A 138 -29.34 -5.64 -20.79
C GLU A 138 -30.02 -5.86 -22.15
N GLY A 139 -29.31 -6.45 -23.12
CA GLY A 139 -29.88 -6.84 -24.43
C GLY A 139 -30.70 -8.14 -24.44
N GLY A 140 -30.82 -8.83 -23.30
CA GLY A 140 -31.46 -10.14 -23.17
C GLY A 140 -32.58 -10.17 -22.14
N THR A 141 -33.60 -9.33 -22.32
CA THR A 141 -34.87 -9.49 -21.58
C THR A 141 -35.97 -9.86 -22.60
N PRO A 142 -36.68 -11.00 -22.44
CA PRO A 142 -37.84 -11.36 -23.27
C PRO A 142 -39.02 -10.39 -23.12
#